data_AF-A0A2G6EYA6-F1
#
_entry.id   AF-A0A2G6EYA6-F1
#
_cell.length_a   1.000
_cell.length_b   1.000
_cell.length_c   1.000
_cell.angle_alpha   90.00
_cell.angle_beta   90.00
_cell.angle_gamma   90.00
#
_symmetry.space_group_name_H-M   'P 1'
#
loop_
_entity.id
_entity.type
_entity.pdbx_description
1 polymer ?
#
loop_
_entity_poly.entity_id
_entity_poly.type
_entity_poly.pdbx_seq_one_letter_code
_entity_poly.pdbx_strand_id
1 'polypeptide(L)' 'MSALAKIMKCKGYDVIGADISESYVTEELISLGIKVYTEHNAKNLKGVDFVVASTAIKE' A
#
# COMPACT_ATOMS: atom_id res chain seq x y z
N MET A 1 -0.79 7.79 1.22
CA MET A 1 -1.78 7.04 2.04
C MET A 1 -1.15 6.21 3.16
N SER A 2 0.07 6.52 3.60
CA SER A 2 0.87 5.67 4.50
C SER A 2 0.34 5.57 5.95
N ALA A 3 -0.22 6.65 6.50
CA ALA A 3 -0.74 6.65 7.88
C ALA A 3 -1.84 5.60 8.08
N LEU A 4 -2.77 5.48 7.12
CA LEU A 4 -3.85 4.50 7.17
C LEU A 4 -3.29 3.06 7.10
N ALA A 5 -2.32 2.82 6.20
CA ALA A 5 -1.69 1.51 6.05
C ALA A 5 -1.02 1.04 7.35
N LYS A 6 -0.32 1.94 8.07
CA LYS A 6 0.27 1.65 9.38
C LYS A 6 -0.79 1.27 10.42
N ILE A 7 -1.87 2.04 10.51
CA ILE A 7 -2.96 1.76 11.47
C ILE A 7 -3.59 0.39 11.19
N MET A 8 -3.84 0.06 9.92
CA MET A 8 -4.43 -1.23 9.55
C MET A 8 -3.50 -2.39 9.85
N LYS A 9 -2.19 -2.25 9.57
CA LYS A 9 -1.20 -3.26 9.94
C LYS A 9 -1.12 -3.46 11.45
N CYS A 10 -1.10 -2.37 12.23
CA CYS A 10 -1.13 -2.44 13.70
C CYS A 10 -2.41 -3.10 14.25
N LYS A 11 -3.54 -2.99 13.54
CA LYS A 11 -4.80 -3.67 13.89
C LYS A 11 -4.82 -5.14 13.51
N GLY A 12 -3.76 -5.67 12.89
CA GLY A 12 -3.62 -7.08 12.52
C GLY A 12 -4.17 -7.42 11.13
N TYR A 13 -4.46 -6.43 10.28
CA TYR A 13 -4.85 -6.68 8.90
C TYR A 13 -3.64 -6.93 8.00
N ASP A 14 -3.85 -7.74 6.96
CA ASP A 14 -2.92 -7.86 5.84
C ASP A 14 -3.05 -6.65 4.93
N VAL A 15 -1.97 -5.87 4.88
CA VAL A 15 -1.91 -4.63 4.11
C VAL A 15 -0.85 -4.77 3.03
N ILE A 16 -1.27 -4.48 1.80
CA ILE A 16 -0.39 -4.30 0.65
C ILE A 16 -0.70 -2.94 0.01
N GLY A 17 0.27 -2.33 -0.65
CA GLY A 17 0.10 -1.05 -1.31
C GLY A 17 0.97 -0.90 -2.55
N ALA A 18 0.73 0.14 -3.31
CA ALA A 18 1.57 0.52 -4.44
C ALA A 18 1.78 2.03 -4.42
N ASP A 19 2.99 2.46 -4.77
CA ASP A 19 3.34 3.86 -4.98
C ASP A 19 4.40 3.92 -6.08
N ILE A 20 4.29 4.88 -7.00
CA ILE A 20 5.17 4.97 -8.19
C ILE A 20 6.58 5.41 -7.77
N SER A 21 6.71 6.08 -6.63
CA SER A 21 7.98 6.62 -6.16
C SER A 21 8.41 5.97 -4.86
N GLU A 22 9.62 5.40 -4.86
CA GLU A 22 10.29 5.00 -3.63
C GLU A 22 10.66 6.25 -2.82
N SER A 23 10.38 6.20 -1.53
CA SER A 23 10.68 7.25 -0.57
C SER A 23 10.94 6.66 0.81
N TYR A 24 11.45 7.48 1.72
CA TYR A 24 11.62 7.07 3.13
C TYR A 24 10.31 6.52 3.73
N VAL A 25 9.15 7.00 3.27
CA VAL A 25 7.83 6.55 3.74
C VAL A 25 7.54 5.12 3.25
N THR A 26 7.85 4.79 1.99
CA THR A 26 7.61 3.44 1.47
C THR A 26 8.58 2.44 2.09
N GLU A 27 9.83 2.84 2.32
CA GLU A 27 10.82 2.03 3.06
C GLU A 27 10.37 1.73 4.49
N GLU A 28 9.83 2.72 5.19
CA GLU A 28 9.28 2.54 6.53
C GLU A 28 8.08 1.57 6.54
N LEU A 29 7.20 1.63 5.53
CA LEU A 29 6.11 0.65 5.42
C LEU A 29 6.64 -0.77 5.19
N ILE A 30 7.65 -0.91 4.34
CA ILE A 30 8.31 -2.20 4.07
C ILE A 30 8.93 -2.77 5.35
N SER A 31 9.60 -1.94 6.17
CA SER A 31 10.19 -2.38 7.43
C SER A 31 9.14 -2.82 8.47
N LEU A 32 7.91 -2.31 8.38
CA LEU A 32 6.75 -2.76 9.16
C LEU A 32 6.10 -4.04 8.60
N GLY A 33 6.68 -4.66 7.58
CA GLY A 33 6.17 -5.87 6.94
C GLY A 33 4.92 -5.63 6.08
N ILE A 34 4.78 -4.41 5.55
CA ILE A 34 3.77 -4.07 4.54
C ILE A 34 4.41 -4.19 3.17
N LYS A 35 3.83 -4.98 2.29
CA LYS A 35 4.34 -5.11 0.91
C LYS A 35 3.97 -3.86 0.11
N VAL A 36 4.96 -3.16 -0.42
CA VAL A 36 4.77 -2.00 -1.30
C VAL A 36 5.31 -2.31 -2.69
N TYR A 37 4.50 -2.12 -3.73
CA TYR A 37 4.89 -2.23 -5.13
C TYR A 37 5.28 -0.87 -5.69
N THR A 38 6.25 -0.83 -6.60
CA THR A 38 6.72 0.40 -7.28
C THR A 38 5.90 0.76 -8.52
N GLU A 39 4.89 -0.06 -8.86
CA GLU A 39 4.01 0.16 -10.00
C GLU A 39 2.55 -0.14 -9.66
N HIS A 40 1.64 0.58 -10.30
CA HIS A 40 0.22 0.28 -10.26
C HIS A 40 -0.09 -0.81 -11.29
N ASN A 41 -0.31 -2.03 -10.83
CA ASN A 41 -0.59 -3.18 -11.68
C ASN A 41 -1.81 -3.94 -11.18
N ALA A 42 -2.76 -4.25 -12.08
CA ALA A 42 -3.97 -5.00 -11.72
C ALA A 42 -3.65 -6.38 -11.11
N LYS A 43 -2.49 -6.98 -11.45
CA LYS A 43 -2.05 -8.25 -10.85
C LYS A 43 -1.83 -8.15 -9.34
N ASN A 44 -1.51 -6.96 -8.82
CA ASN A 44 -1.26 -6.71 -7.41
C ASN A 44 -2.56 -6.67 -6.58
N LEU A 45 -3.73 -6.63 -7.22
CA LEU A 45 -5.04 -6.62 -6.57
C LEU A 45 -5.64 -8.03 -6.37
N LYS A 46 -4.94 -9.09 -6.80
CA LYS A 46 -5.44 -10.46 -6.67
C LYS A 46 -5.57 -10.86 -5.19
N GLY A 47 -6.77 -11.24 -4.78
CA GLY A 47 -7.06 -11.67 -3.41
C GLY A 47 -7.21 -10.51 -2.41
N VAL A 48 -7.38 -9.27 -2.90
CA VAL A 48 -7.63 -8.10 -2.06
C VAL A 48 -9.14 -7.91 -1.90
N ASP A 49 -9.60 -7.82 -0.65
CA ASP A 49 -11.02 -7.59 -0.33
C ASP A 49 -11.45 -6.13 -0.54
N PHE A 50 -10.56 -5.18 -0.26
CA PHE A 50 -10.85 -3.74 -0.32
C PHE A 50 -9.69 -2.95 -0.92
N VAL A 51 -10.02 -2.01 -1.80
CA VAL A 51 -9.05 -1.09 -2.42
C VAL A 51 -9.34 0.32 -1.95
N VAL A 52 -8.29 1.01 -1.50
CA VAL A 52 -8.34 2.43 -1.16
C VAL A 52 -7.38 3.17 -2.08
N ALA A 53 -7.91 4.11 -2.85
CA ALA A 53 -7.13 4.92 -3.79
C ALA A 53 -7.13 6.39 -3.37
N SER A 54 -6.05 7.10 -3.69
CA SER A 54 -5.99 8.56 -3.62
C SER A 54 -6.69 9.17 -4.83
N THR A 55 -7.21 10.39 -4.70
CA THR A 55 -7.71 11.19 -5.83
C THR A 55 -6.64 11.50 -6.87
N ALA A 56 -5.35 11.34 -6.53
CA ALA A 56 -4.24 11.50 -7.46
C ALA A 56 -4.08 10.31 -8.44
N ILE A 57 -4.73 9.18 -8.17
CA ILE A 57 -4.76 8.04 -9.08
C ILE A 57 -5.84 8.30 -10.14
N LYS A 58 -5.43 8.40 -11.39
CA LYS A 58 -6.35 8.51 -12.54
C LYS A 58 -6.96 7.14 -12.83
N GLU A 59 -8.22 7.14 -13.30
CA GLU A 59 -8.90 5.95 -13.82
C GLU A 59 -8.16 5.31 -15.00
#